data_AF-A0A6J7VBE9-F1
#
_entry.id   AF-A0A6J7VBE9-F1
#
_cell.length_a   1.000
_cell.length_b   1.000
_cell.length_c   1.000
_cell.angle_alpha   90.00
_cell.angle_beta   90.00
_cell.angle_gamma   90.00
#
_symmetry.space_group_name_H-M   'P 1'
#
loop_
_entity.id
_entity.type
_entity.pdbx_description
1 polymer ?
#
loop_
_entity_poly.entity_id
_entity_poly.type
_entity_poly.pdbx_seq_one_letter_code
_entity_poly.pdbx_strand_id
1 'polypeptide(L)'
;MWSEIISDNKTYILPLLLELNDHITELIATIDEKQEVQKFIEGGNKGRQAIPGKHGGVVRSYHFLPIVIEDKPGQLAALFHECAEAKVNIEDLSIEHSPGQFTGLITLALSHNDASILASHLSSRGWSVHEVRK
;
A
#
# COMPACT_ATOMS: atom_id res chain seq x y z
N MET A 1 -22.11 -15.74 4.42
CA MET A 1 -20.63 -15.66 4.59
C MET A 1 -20.21 -14.77 5.76
N TRP A 2 -20.17 -13.44 5.65
CA TRP A 2 -19.69 -12.60 6.78
C TRP A 2 -20.58 -12.63 8.03
N SER A 3 -21.90 -12.72 7.85
CA SER A 3 -22.85 -12.86 8.96
C SER A 3 -22.63 -14.15 9.76
N GLU A 4 -22.33 -15.26 9.09
CA GLU A 4 -22.02 -16.55 9.71
C GLU A 4 -20.68 -16.49 10.45
N ILE A 5 -19.64 -15.93 9.82
CA ILE A 5 -18.33 -15.74 10.45
C ILE A 5 -18.45 -14.96 11.75
N ILE A 6 -19.21 -13.86 11.76
CA ILE A 6 -19.39 -13.03 12.97
C ILE A 6 -20.17 -13.78 14.04
N SER A 7 -21.24 -14.48 13.66
CA SER A 7 -22.07 -15.26 14.58
C SER A 7 -21.29 -16.39 15.25
N ASP A 8 -20.48 -17.10 14.48
CA ASP A 8 -19.68 -18.25 14.94
C ASP A 8 -18.50 -17.82 15.80
N ASN A 9 -17.95 -16.61 15.58
CA ASN A 9 -16.83 -16.07 16.35
C ASN A 9 -17.24 -15.07 17.45
N LYS A 10 -18.53 -15.00 17.79
CA LYS A 10 -19.07 -13.97 18.71
C LYS A 10 -18.36 -13.89 20.06
N THR A 11 -17.87 -15.00 20.61
CA THR A 11 -17.16 -15.03 21.90
C THR A 11 -15.82 -14.32 21.85
N TYR A 12 -15.19 -14.24 20.68
CA TYR A 12 -13.94 -13.52 20.44
C TYR A 12 -14.19 -12.08 19.99
N ILE A 13 -15.25 -11.85 19.20
CA ILE A 13 -15.55 -10.53 18.64
C ILE A 13 -16.20 -9.61 19.68
N LEU A 14 -17.12 -10.12 20.50
CA LEU A 14 -17.86 -9.30 21.45
C LEU A 14 -16.96 -8.54 22.44
N PRO A 15 -15.93 -9.15 23.07
CA PRO A 15 -15.01 -8.41 23.93
C PRO A 15 -14.28 -7.27 23.20
N LEU A 16 -13.84 -7.51 21.95
CA LEU A 16 -13.15 -6.50 21.14
C LEU A 16 -14.08 -5.33 20.77
N LEU A 17 -15.36 -5.60 20.51
CA LEU A 17 -16.35 -4.55 20.26
C LEU A 17 -16.63 -3.71 21.51
N LEU A 18 -16.66 -4.32 22.69
CA LEU A 18 -16.83 -3.60 23.95
C LEU A 18 -15.61 -2.71 24.23
N GLU A 19 -14.40 -3.23 24.07
CA GLU A 19 -13.16 -2.45 24.23
C GLU A 19 -13.11 -1.26 23.25
N LEU A 20 -13.49 -1.49 21.97
CA LEU A 20 -13.59 -0.42 20.99
C LEU A 20 -14.62 0.65 21.40
N ASN A 21 -15.77 0.24 21.91
CA ASN A 21 -16.80 1.17 22.37
C ASN A 21 -16.32 2.00 23.56
N ASP A 22 -15.58 1.40 24.50
CA ASP A 22 -15.02 2.09 25.65
C ASP A 22 -13.99 3.16 25.21
N HIS A 23 -13.08 2.82 24.29
CA HIS A 23 -12.12 3.78 23.73
C HIS A 23 -12.79 4.93 22.96
N ILE A 24 -13.87 4.65 22.22
CA ILE A 24 -14.64 5.70 21.53
C ILE A 24 -15.33 6.61 22.56
N THR A 25 -15.93 6.03 23.59
CA THR A 25 -16.63 6.77 24.65
C THR A 25 -15.66 7.68 25.41
N GLU A 26 -14.47 7.18 25.73
CA GLU A 26 -13.40 7.96 26.35
C GLU A 26 -12.98 9.13 25.46
N LEU A 27 -12.70 8.88 24.17
CA LEU A 27 -12.31 9.94 23.24
C LEU A 27 -13.40 11.01 23.08
N ILE A 28 -14.68 10.61 23.02
CA ILE A 28 -15.80 11.56 22.97
C ILE A 28 -15.80 12.47 24.22
N ALA A 29 -15.55 11.89 25.39
CA ALA A 29 -15.54 12.64 26.65
C ALA A 29 -14.36 13.61 26.76
N THR A 30 -13.21 13.28 26.14
CA THR A 30 -11.97 14.05 26.27
C THR A 30 -11.58 14.81 24.98
N ILE A 31 -12.51 14.97 24.03
CA ILE A 31 -12.18 15.48 22.69
C ILE A 31 -11.62 16.91 22.69
N ASP A 32 -12.03 17.73 23.67
CA ASP A 32 -11.55 19.11 23.84
C ASP A 32 -10.19 19.19 24.56
N GLU A 33 -9.73 18.07 25.13
CA GLU A 33 -8.44 17.98 25.83
C GLU A 33 -7.35 17.54 24.86
N LYS A 34 -6.57 18.51 24.37
CA LYS A 34 -5.50 18.28 23.38
C LYS A 34 -4.55 17.13 23.75
N GLN A 35 -4.21 17.01 25.03
CA GLN A 35 -3.31 15.95 25.53
C GLN A 35 -3.91 14.56 25.39
N GLU A 36 -5.20 14.39 25.67
CA GLU A 36 -5.88 13.09 25.56
C GLU A 36 -6.08 12.69 24.10
N VAL A 37 -6.44 13.65 23.24
CA VAL A 37 -6.48 13.43 21.79
C VAL A 37 -5.11 12.99 21.25
N GLN A 38 -4.02 13.62 21.71
CA GLN A 38 -2.67 13.23 21.33
C GLN A 38 -2.36 11.78 21.76
N LYS A 39 -2.67 11.41 23.00
CA LYS A 39 -2.46 10.04 23.50
C LYS A 39 -3.24 9.01 22.68
N PHE A 40 -4.50 9.29 22.34
CA PHE A 40 -5.32 8.42 21.50
C PHE A 40 -4.67 8.17 20.13
N ILE A 41 -4.22 9.23 19.46
CA ILE A 41 -3.53 9.13 18.17
C ILE A 41 -2.21 8.36 18.28
N GLU A 42 -1.43 8.61 19.34
CA GLU A 42 -0.19 7.88 19.60
C GLU A 42 -0.43 6.37 19.81
N GLY A 43 -1.52 6.00 20.51
CA GLY A 43 -1.96 4.61 20.66
C GLY A 43 -2.25 3.95 19.30
N GLY A 44 -3.04 4.63 18.45
CA GLY A 44 -3.33 4.16 17.09
C GLY A 44 -2.08 4.00 16.23
N ASN A 45 -1.14 4.94 16.31
CA ASN A 45 0.14 4.87 15.60
C ASN A 45 0.98 3.67 16.06
N LYS A 46 1.07 3.41 17.36
CA LYS A 46 1.76 2.23 17.92
C LYS A 46 1.13 0.94 17.44
N GLY A 47 -0.21 0.83 17.49
CA GLY A 47 -0.95 -0.33 17.00
C GLY A 47 -0.67 -0.62 15.52
N ARG A 48 -0.69 0.43 14.68
CA ARG A 48 -0.35 0.31 13.25
C ARG A 48 1.09 -0.17 13.02
N GLN A 49 2.04 0.33 13.79
CA GLN A 49 3.46 -0.07 13.67
C GLN A 49 3.70 -1.53 14.08
N ALA A 50 2.86 -2.09 14.95
CA ALA A 50 2.95 -3.48 15.38
C ALA A 50 2.45 -4.49 14.34
N ILE A 51 1.74 -4.05 13.28
CA ILE A 51 1.24 -4.92 12.22
C ILE A 51 2.43 -5.40 11.36
N PRO A 52 2.74 -6.71 11.33
CA PRO A 52 3.83 -7.23 10.52
C PRO A 52 3.54 -7.05 9.02
N GLY A 53 4.58 -6.82 8.22
CA GLY A 53 4.43 -6.82 6.76
C GLY A 53 4.06 -8.20 6.21
N LYS A 54 3.74 -8.29 4.90
CA LYS A 54 3.28 -9.49 4.17
C LYS A 54 4.03 -10.82 4.41
N HIS A 55 5.25 -10.78 4.97
CA HIS A 55 6.06 -11.95 5.32
C HIS A 55 6.55 -11.95 6.79
N GLY A 56 5.84 -11.28 7.70
CA GLY A 56 6.24 -11.17 9.11
C GLY A 56 7.43 -10.23 9.36
N GLY A 57 7.93 -9.54 8.33
CA GLY A 57 9.04 -8.59 8.40
C GLY A 57 8.61 -7.15 8.70
N VAL A 58 9.59 -6.28 8.93
CA VAL A 58 9.43 -4.82 9.09
C VAL A 58 8.53 -4.26 7.97
N VAL A 59 7.66 -3.29 8.31
CA VAL A 59 6.87 -2.51 7.35
C VAL A 59 7.81 -2.00 6.25
N ARG A 60 7.73 -2.61 5.06
CA ARG A 60 8.58 -2.21 3.93
C ARG A 60 8.11 -0.86 3.44
N SER A 61 8.97 0.15 3.52
CA SER A 61 8.74 1.41 2.83
C SER A 61 8.96 1.17 1.34
N TYR A 62 7.86 1.08 0.59
CA TYR A 62 7.95 0.99 -0.86
C TYR A 62 8.24 2.35 -1.47
N HIS A 63 8.83 2.30 -2.65
CA HIS A 63 8.90 3.42 -3.56
C HIS A 63 8.11 3.06 -4.80
N PHE A 64 7.28 3.99 -5.25
CA PHE A 64 6.32 3.79 -6.30
C PHE A 64 6.84 4.42 -7.59
N LEU A 65 6.98 3.61 -8.64
CA LEU A 65 7.40 4.04 -9.96
C LEU A 65 6.22 3.97 -10.93
N PRO A 66 5.60 5.11 -11.30
CA PRO A 66 4.53 5.13 -12.28
C PRO A 66 5.09 5.10 -13.71
N ILE A 67 4.57 4.20 -14.53
CA ILE A 67 4.97 3.95 -15.92
C ILE A 67 3.72 3.94 -16.79
N VAL A 68 3.71 4.73 -17.86
CA VAL A 68 2.64 4.71 -18.85
C VAL A 68 2.98 3.66 -19.90
N ILE A 69 2.04 2.74 -20.14
CA ILE A 69 2.15 1.71 -21.17
C ILE A 69 1.00 1.85 -22.18
N GLU A 70 1.21 1.39 -23.40
CA GLU A 70 0.12 1.29 -24.38
C GLU A 70 -0.84 0.15 -24.00
N ASP A 71 -2.12 0.31 -24.32
CA ASP A 71 -3.12 -0.76 -24.18
C ASP A 71 -3.04 -1.72 -25.38
N LYS A 72 -1.99 -2.54 -25.40
CA LYS A 72 -1.75 -3.56 -26.43
C LYS A 72 -1.25 -4.88 -25.82
N PRO A 73 -1.55 -6.03 -26.46
CA PRO A 73 -1.04 -7.32 -26.00
C PRO A 73 0.48 -7.31 -25.84
N GLY A 74 0.97 -7.86 -24.72
CA GLY A 74 2.40 -8.04 -24.45
C GLY A 74 3.09 -6.89 -23.72
N GLN A 75 2.44 -5.74 -23.50
CA GLN A 75 3.06 -4.57 -22.87
C GLN A 75 3.51 -4.82 -21.42
N LEU A 76 2.69 -5.52 -20.63
CA LEU A 76 3.08 -5.94 -19.27
C LEU A 76 4.27 -6.92 -19.29
N ALA A 77 4.30 -7.85 -20.25
CA ALA A 77 5.40 -8.79 -20.39
C ALA A 77 6.71 -8.07 -20.75
N ALA A 78 6.65 -7.09 -21.64
CA ALA A 78 7.79 -6.24 -21.98
C ALA A 78 8.29 -5.46 -20.74
N LEU A 79 7.38 -4.87 -19.96
CA LEU A 79 7.75 -4.17 -18.72
C LEU A 79 8.44 -5.09 -17.71
N PHE A 80 7.91 -6.29 -17.49
CA PHE A 80 8.54 -7.27 -16.58
C PHE A 80 9.86 -7.80 -17.11
N HIS A 81 10.03 -7.91 -18.43
CA HIS A 81 11.30 -8.26 -19.03
C HIS A 81 12.38 -7.20 -18.74
N GLU A 82 12.03 -5.92 -18.88
CA GLU A 82 12.94 -4.82 -18.53
C GLU A 82 13.32 -4.82 -17.04
N CYS A 83 12.37 -5.14 -16.15
CA CYS A 83 12.66 -5.29 -14.71
C CYS A 83 13.68 -6.42 -14.46
N ALA A 84 13.53 -7.55 -15.17
CA ALA A 84 14.45 -8.68 -15.06
C ALA A 84 15.85 -8.33 -15.61
N GLU A 85 15.94 -7.62 -16.74
CA GLU A 85 17.21 -7.15 -17.29
C GLU A 85 17.92 -6.16 -16.36
N ALA A 86 17.16 -5.26 -15.73
CA ALA A 86 17.66 -4.35 -14.69
C ALA A 86 18.01 -5.05 -13.37
N LYS A 87 17.70 -6.36 -13.24
CA LYS A 87 17.84 -7.16 -12.02
C LYS A 87 17.10 -6.56 -10.82
N VAL A 88 15.94 -5.97 -11.07
CA VAL A 88 15.09 -5.32 -10.07
C VAL A 88 13.91 -6.22 -9.71
N ASN A 89 13.68 -6.41 -8.40
CA ASN A 89 12.52 -7.13 -7.90
C ASN A 89 11.29 -6.21 -7.81
N ILE A 90 10.13 -6.73 -8.22
CA ILE A 90 8.84 -6.05 -8.06
C ILE A 90 8.19 -6.55 -6.77
N GLU A 91 7.80 -5.63 -5.88
CA GLU A 91 7.19 -5.97 -4.60
C GLU A 91 5.67 -6.03 -4.67
N ASP A 92 5.08 -5.16 -5.49
CA ASP A 92 3.65 -5.07 -5.77
C ASP A 92 3.43 -4.25 -7.05
N LEU A 93 2.22 -4.26 -7.59
CA LEU A 93 1.83 -3.40 -8.71
C LEU A 93 0.36 -3.01 -8.66
N SER A 94 0.06 -1.79 -9.12
CA SER A 94 -1.30 -1.34 -9.42
C SER A 94 -1.43 -0.96 -10.89
N ILE A 95 -2.65 -1.10 -11.41
CA ILE A 95 -3.00 -0.78 -12.80
C ILE A 95 -4.19 0.15 -12.78
N GLU A 96 -4.05 1.32 -13.38
CA GLU A 96 -5.10 2.31 -13.57
C GLU A 96 -5.37 2.52 -15.06
N HIS A 97 -6.65 2.54 -15.43
CA HIS A 97 -7.10 2.82 -16.79
C HIS A 97 -7.90 4.13 -16.80
N SER A 98 -7.49 5.07 -17.63
CA SER A 98 -8.27 6.28 -17.90
C SER A 98 -9.36 5.96 -18.94
N PRO A 99 -10.65 6.22 -18.66
CA PRO A 99 -11.71 6.04 -19.64
C PRO A 99 -11.42 6.85 -20.92
N GLY A 100 -11.45 6.18 -22.07
CA GLY A 100 -11.25 6.83 -23.37
C GLY A 100 -9.79 7.06 -23.79
N GLN A 101 -8.81 6.56 -23.03
CA GLN A 101 -7.40 6.51 -23.44
C GLN A 101 -6.95 5.08 -23.68
N PHE A 102 -6.19 4.85 -24.75
CA PHE A 102 -5.55 3.55 -25.06
C PHE A 102 -4.21 3.39 -24.35
N THR A 103 -4.09 3.91 -23.13
CA THR A 103 -2.89 3.86 -22.31
C THR A 103 -3.26 3.46 -20.89
N GLY A 104 -2.46 2.57 -20.30
CA GLY A 104 -2.57 2.18 -18.89
C GLY A 104 -1.46 2.84 -18.07
N LEU A 105 -1.78 3.27 -16.86
CA LEU A 105 -0.78 3.67 -15.87
C LEU A 105 -0.50 2.47 -14.96
N ILE A 106 0.73 1.97 -15.02
CA ILE A 106 1.22 0.93 -14.11
C ILE A 106 2.05 1.60 -13.03
N THR A 107 1.76 1.33 -11.77
CA THR A 107 2.62 1.77 -10.67
C THR A 107 3.28 0.55 -10.04
N LEU A 108 4.60 0.45 -10.13
CA LEU A 108 5.37 -0.61 -9.50
C LEU A 108 5.79 -0.18 -8.10
N ALA A 109 5.54 -1.03 -7.09
CA ALA A 109 6.09 -0.87 -5.76
C ALA A 109 7.44 -1.58 -5.68
N LEU A 110 8.48 -0.87 -5.26
CA LEU A 110 9.88 -1.29 -5.32
C LEU A 110 10.60 -0.94 -4.01
N SER A 111 11.80 -1.49 -3.82
CA SER A 111 12.71 -0.96 -2.80
C SER A 111 13.22 0.43 -3.20
N HIS A 112 13.73 1.22 -2.23
CA HIS A 112 14.26 2.56 -2.50
C HIS A 112 15.34 2.57 -3.60
N ASN A 113 16.32 1.66 -3.49
CA ASN A 113 17.43 1.57 -4.42
C ASN A 113 16.95 1.09 -5.81
N ASP A 114 16.07 0.09 -5.83
CA ASP A 114 15.58 -0.49 -7.08
C ASP A 114 14.70 0.48 -7.87
N ALA A 115 13.95 1.34 -7.20
CA ALA A 115 13.14 2.36 -7.86
C ALA A 115 14.00 3.33 -8.68
N SER A 116 15.13 3.79 -8.13
CA SER A 116 16.06 4.67 -8.85
C SER A 116 16.77 3.96 -10.00
N ILE A 117 17.16 2.70 -9.80
CA ILE A 117 17.79 1.87 -10.85
C ILE A 117 16.82 1.66 -12.02
N LEU A 118 15.60 1.20 -11.71
CA LEU A 118 14.62 0.87 -12.74
C LEU A 118 14.13 2.12 -13.48
N ALA A 119 13.93 3.24 -12.78
CA ALA A 119 13.56 4.50 -13.42
C ALA A 119 14.59 4.92 -14.47
N SER A 120 15.88 4.89 -14.11
CA SER A 120 16.98 5.23 -15.02
C SER A 120 17.07 4.27 -16.21
N HIS A 121 16.94 2.96 -15.95
CA HIS A 121 16.96 1.91 -16.97
C HIS A 121 15.83 2.08 -17.99
N LEU A 122 14.59 2.19 -17.51
CA LEU A 122 13.41 2.34 -18.36
C LEU A 122 13.44 3.65 -19.17
N SER A 123 13.83 4.77 -18.56
CA SER A 123 13.98 6.04 -19.28
C SER A 123 15.03 5.96 -20.39
N SER A 124 16.16 5.25 -20.15
CA SER A 124 17.20 5.06 -21.17
C SER A 124 16.73 4.24 -22.38
N ARG A 125 15.68 3.43 -22.19
CA ARG A 125 15.05 2.58 -23.22
C ARG A 125 13.79 3.18 -23.83
N GLY A 126 13.50 4.45 -23.53
CA GLY A 126 12.39 5.20 -24.12
C GLY A 126 11.02 4.91 -23.51
N TRP A 127 10.96 4.25 -22.35
CA TRP A 127 9.71 4.10 -21.62
C TRP A 127 9.24 5.43 -21.01
N SER A 128 7.93 5.63 -20.95
CA SER A 128 7.31 6.80 -20.33
C SER A 128 7.22 6.61 -18.81
N VAL A 129 8.22 7.09 -18.09
CA VAL A 129 8.35 6.92 -16.64
C VAL A 129 8.17 8.25 -15.92
N HIS A 130 7.41 8.24 -14.83
CA HIS A 130 7.22 9.41 -13.96
C HIS A 130 8.15 9.37 -12.74
N GLU A 131 8.20 10.48 -11.99
CA GLU A 131 9.01 10.60 -10.78
C GLU A 131 8.64 9.54 -9.72
N VAL A 132 9.66 8.95 -9.11
CA VAL A 132 9.53 7.99 -8.01
C VAL A 132 8.90 8.67 -6.79
N ARG A 133 7.86 8.06 -6.22
CA ARG A 133 7.19 8.54 -5.00
C ARG A 133 7.44 7.61 -3.83
N LYS A 134 7.37 8.12 -2.60
CA LYS A 134 7.48 7.35 -1.36
C LYS A 134 6.10 7.10 -0.76
#